data_AF-A0A3N5FT00-F1
#
_entry.id   AF-A0A3N5FT00-F1
#
_cell.length_a   1.000
_cell.length_b   1.000
_cell.length_c   1.000
_cell.angle_alpha   90.00
_cell.angle_beta   90.00
_cell.angle_gamma   90.00
#
_symmetry.space_group_name_H-M   'P 1'
#
loop_
_entity.id
_entity.type
_entity.pdbx_description
1 polymer ?
#
loop_
_entity_poly.entity_id
_entity_poly.type
_entity_poly.pdbx_seq_one_letter_code
_entity_poly.pdbx_strand_id
1 'polypeptide(L)'
;MRWQFARLKGGAAGAALLMLMSAATAYAIDAPKPEPAPPAPEQPQRRAVTPSDQREFYSKLQHAAHARTLRGLKVPAAAIDALSSGAADVAVASLNTLATQGDNDANVALVRIQHWCNGVFSSRPADPQAQIAKLSPVLSDERAAKAAGVIQAEGEFLSRARGGCSAASFDYRGIEARLRAA
;
A
#
# COMPACT_ATOMS: atom_id res chain seq x y z
N MET A 1 11.84 -22.64 -40.04
CA MET A 1 10.97 -21.79 -40.89
C MET A 1 11.19 -20.33 -40.49
N ARG A 2 11.96 -19.61 -41.31
CA ARG A 2 12.29 -18.19 -41.16
C ARG A 2 11.33 -17.40 -42.06
N TRP A 3 10.69 -16.39 -41.52
CA TRP A 3 9.99 -15.38 -42.32
C TRP A 3 10.73 -14.05 -42.19
N GLN A 4 11.48 -13.71 -43.24
CA GLN A 4 11.95 -12.37 -43.57
C GLN A 4 11.14 -11.88 -44.75
N PHE A 5 10.49 -10.72 -44.66
CA PHE A 5 10.10 -9.81 -45.76
C PHE A 5 9.55 -8.55 -45.09
N ALA A 6 9.71 -7.31 -45.53
CA ALA A 6 10.67 -6.61 -46.37
C ALA A 6 10.43 -5.11 -46.08
N ARG A 7 11.49 -4.30 -46.05
CA ARG A 7 11.39 -2.83 -45.99
C ARG A 7 10.84 -2.30 -47.31
N LEU A 8 9.94 -1.32 -47.25
CA LEU A 8 9.75 -0.34 -48.32
C LEU A 8 10.10 1.05 -47.78
N LYS A 9 11.16 1.63 -48.38
CA LYS A 9 11.53 3.05 -48.33
C LYS A 9 11.21 3.64 -49.71
N GLY A 10 10.77 4.89 -49.78
CA GLY A 10 11.12 5.76 -50.93
C GLY A 10 10.05 6.76 -51.39
N GLY A 11 10.48 8.03 -51.52
CA GLY A 11 9.89 9.07 -52.38
C GLY A 11 9.36 10.30 -51.61
N ALA A 12 10.18 11.32 -51.28
CA ALA A 12 10.59 12.48 -52.11
C ALA A 12 9.39 13.41 -52.46
N ALA A 13 9.24 14.58 -51.84
CA ALA A 13 9.95 15.86 -52.05
C ALA A 13 9.53 16.64 -53.32
N GLY A 14 9.16 17.92 -53.14
CA GLY A 14 8.93 18.95 -54.18
C GLY A 14 7.62 19.73 -53.92
N ALA A 15 7.59 20.86 -53.20
CA ALA A 15 8.15 22.19 -53.46
C ALA A 15 7.56 22.91 -54.70
N ALA A 16 6.69 23.90 -54.47
CA ALA A 16 6.65 25.25 -55.07
C ALA A 16 5.21 25.83 -54.91
N LEU A 17 4.97 26.82 -54.04
CA LEU A 17 5.18 28.28 -54.21
C LEU A 17 4.06 28.95 -55.05
N LEU A 18 3.22 29.77 -54.41
CA LEU A 18 2.79 31.07 -54.96
C LEU A 18 2.06 31.90 -53.89
N MET A 19 2.70 33.01 -53.53
CA MET A 19 2.13 34.11 -52.76
C MET A 19 0.92 34.70 -53.47
N LEU A 20 -0.11 35.08 -52.70
CA LEU A 20 -0.96 36.21 -53.04
C LEU A 20 -1.23 37.00 -51.75
N MET A 21 -0.49 38.11 -51.64
CA MET A 21 -0.84 39.26 -50.83
C MET A 21 -2.28 39.69 -51.11
N SER A 22 -3.09 39.90 -50.07
CA SER A 22 -4.25 40.79 -50.15
C SER A 22 -4.65 41.28 -48.76
N ALA A 23 -4.30 42.55 -48.53
CA ALA A 23 -5.06 43.56 -47.82
C ALA A 23 -5.52 43.26 -46.38
N ALA A 24 -4.80 43.88 -45.45
CA ALA A 24 -5.38 44.41 -44.24
C ALA A 24 -6.65 45.22 -44.57
N THR A 25 -7.79 44.79 -44.03
CA THR A 25 -8.86 45.69 -43.64
C THR A 25 -9.13 45.45 -42.17
N ALA A 26 -8.62 46.38 -41.37
CA ALA A 26 -8.99 46.54 -39.98
C ALA A 26 -10.47 46.91 -39.94
N TYR A 27 -11.32 45.91 -39.76
CA TYR A 27 -12.63 46.13 -39.19
C TYR A 27 -12.48 45.95 -37.68
N ALA A 28 -12.55 47.08 -36.98
CA ALA A 28 -12.73 47.14 -35.55
C ALA A 28 -14.05 46.44 -35.21
N ILE A 29 -13.99 45.13 -35.00
CA ILE A 29 -15.00 44.42 -34.22
C ILE A 29 -14.58 44.64 -32.78
N ASP A 30 -15.29 45.53 -32.12
CA ASP A 30 -15.24 45.72 -30.67
C ASP A 30 -15.58 44.36 -30.06
N ALA A 31 -14.55 43.60 -29.69
CA ALA A 31 -14.73 42.30 -29.05
C ALA A 31 -15.40 42.57 -27.71
N PRO A 32 -16.60 42.02 -27.44
CA PRO A 32 -17.26 42.24 -26.16
C PRO A 32 -16.30 41.83 -25.06
N LYS A 33 -16.01 42.79 -24.17
CA LYS A 33 -15.16 42.63 -22.99
C LYS A 33 -15.48 41.28 -22.34
N PRO A 34 -14.49 40.38 -22.15
CA PRO A 34 -14.73 39.13 -21.44
C PRO A 34 -15.36 39.47 -20.09
N GLU A 35 -16.58 38.99 -19.85
CA GLU A 35 -17.17 39.06 -18.52
C GLU A 35 -16.17 38.42 -17.53
N PRO A 36 -15.99 39.01 -16.34
CA PRO A 36 -15.20 38.37 -15.30
C PRO A 36 -15.74 36.95 -15.11
N ALA A 37 -14.86 35.95 -15.18
CA ALA A 37 -15.23 34.59 -14.85
C ALA A 37 -15.98 34.61 -13.50
N PRO A 38 -17.13 33.92 -13.38
CA PRO A 38 -17.84 33.86 -12.11
C PRO A 38 -16.85 33.44 -11.02
N PRO A 39 -16.91 34.05 -9.82
CA PRO A 39 -16.01 33.71 -8.73
C PRO A 39 -16.02 32.19 -8.58
N ALA A 40 -14.83 31.59 -8.62
CA ALA A 40 -14.68 30.17 -8.41
C ALA A 40 -15.44 29.82 -7.12
N PRO A 41 -16.35 28.83 -7.13
CA PRO A 41 -17.04 28.44 -5.92
C PRO A 41 -15.99 28.17 -4.85
N GLU A 42 -16.12 28.87 -3.72
CA GLU A 42 -15.22 28.71 -2.57
C GLU A 42 -15.10 27.21 -2.31
N GLN A 43 -13.89 26.66 -2.51
CA GLN A 43 -13.65 25.29 -2.09
C GLN A 43 -13.92 25.27 -0.59
N PRO A 44 -14.87 24.44 -0.10
CA PRO A 44 -15.16 24.38 1.32
C PRO A 44 -13.85 24.16 2.05
N GLN A 45 -13.49 25.10 2.94
CA GLN A 45 -12.26 25.02 3.72
C GLN A 45 -12.23 23.63 4.37
N ARG A 46 -11.27 22.79 3.94
CA ARG A 46 -11.11 21.44 4.50
C ARG A 46 -10.89 21.61 6.00
N ARG A 47 -11.84 21.13 6.80
CA ARG A 47 -11.66 21.10 8.25
C ARG A 47 -10.42 20.26 8.55
N ALA A 48 -9.47 20.85 9.27
CA ALA A 48 -8.29 20.12 9.72
C ALA A 48 -8.75 19.02 10.70
N VAL A 49 -8.60 17.76 10.32
CA VAL A 49 -8.91 16.61 11.18
C VAL A 49 -7.68 16.31 12.01
N THR A 50 -7.77 16.49 13.34
CA THR A 50 -6.71 16.07 14.28
C THR A 50 -6.90 14.59 14.64
N PRO A 51 -5.92 13.70 14.37
CA PRO A 51 -6.02 12.29 14.74
C PRO A 51 -6.08 12.09 16.26
N SER A 52 -6.95 11.21 16.73
CA SER A 52 -6.90 10.70 18.12
C SER A 52 -5.86 9.57 18.25
N ASP A 53 -5.28 9.35 19.42
CA ASP A 53 -4.42 8.18 19.64
C ASP A 53 -5.25 6.88 19.62
N GLN A 54 -5.00 6.03 18.63
CA GLN A 54 -5.67 4.73 18.45
C GLN A 54 -4.68 3.56 18.42
N ARG A 55 -3.45 3.75 18.92
CA ARG A 55 -2.40 2.71 18.88
C ARG A 55 -2.78 1.45 19.64
N GLU A 56 -3.33 1.60 20.85
CA GLU A 56 -3.77 0.45 21.66
C GLU A 56 -4.95 -0.29 21.00
N PHE A 57 -5.93 0.45 20.49
CA PHE A 57 -7.05 -0.13 19.74
C PHE A 57 -6.55 -0.92 18.52
N TYR A 58 -5.65 -0.33 17.74
CA TYR A 58 -5.09 -0.97 16.56
C TYR A 58 -4.25 -2.20 16.92
N SER A 59 -3.47 -2.15 17.99
CA SER A 59 -2.72 -3.31 18.49
C SER A 59 -3.64 -4.47 18.87
N LYS A 60 -4.75 -4.21 19.57
CA LYS A 60 -5.78 -5.23 19.88
C LYS A 60 -6.40 -5.82 18.62
N LEU A 61 -6.66 -4.99 17.61
CA LEU A 61 -7.17 -5.44 16.32
C LEU A 61 -6.18 -6.40 15.63
N GLN A 62 -4.89 -6.05 15.60
CA GLN A 62 -3.85 -6.92 15.03
C GLN A 62 -3.70 -8.21 15.81
N HIS A 63 -3.71 -8.16 17.14
CA HIS A 63 -3.69 -9.36 17.99
C HIS A 63 -4.86 -10.29 17.65
N ALA A 64 -6.08 -9.76 17.57
CA ALA A 64 -7.25 -10.55 17.19
C ALA A 64 -7.15 -11.14 15.77
N ALA A 65 -6.61 -10.39 14.82
CA ALA A 65 -6.40 -10.85 13.44
C ALA A 65 -5.38 -12.00 13.36
N HIS A 66 -4.26 -11.90 14.08
CA HIS A 66 -3.25 -12.96 14.15
C HIS A 66 -3.75 -14.19 14.91
N ALA A 67 -4.43 -14.00 16.04
CA ALA A 67 -5.05 -15.09 16.79
C ALA A 67 -6.08 -15.86 15.93
N ARG A 68 -6.84 -15.16 15.08
CA ARG A 68 -7.75 -15.80 14.12
C ARG A 68 -7.00 -16.57 13.02
N THR A 69 -5.96 -15.96 12.46
CA THR A 69 -5.12 -16.58 11.42
C THR A 69 -4.43 -17.85 11.91
N LEU A 70 -4.05 -17.89 13.18
CA LEU A 70 -3.34 -19.01 13.81
C LEU A 70 -4.26 -19.90 14.65
N ARG A 71 -5.58 -19.70 14.57
CA ARG A 71 -6.56 -20.51 15.30
C ARG A 71 -6.40 -21.99 14.95
N GLY A 72 -6.47 -22.83 15.99
CA GLY A 72 -6.34 -24.28 15.88
C GLY A 72 -4.90 -24.79 15.90
N LEU A 73 -3.91 -23.89 15.91
CA LEU A 73 -2.50 -24.23 16.11
C LEU A 73 -2.13 -23.96 17.57
N LYS A 74 -1.32 -24.81 18.18
CA LYS A 74 -0.78 -24.62 19.54
C LYS A 74 0.39 -23.61 19.55
N VAL A 75 0.15 -22.43 18.99
CA VAL A 75 1.14 -21.35 18.94
C VAL A 75 1.19 -20.62 20.30
N PRO A 76 2.39 -20.36 20.86
CA PRO A 76 2.52 -19.59 22.09
C PRO A 76 1.90 -18.19 21.96
N ALA A 77 1.21 -17.72 23.01
CA ALA A 77 0.63 -16.37 23.04
C ALA A 77 1.67 -15.27 22.73
N ALA A 78 2.89 -15.44 23.23
CA ALA A 78 4.01 -14.52 22.96
C ALA A 78 4.32 -14.35 21.47
N ALA A 79 4.12 -15.37 20.64
CA ALA A 79 4.31 -15.24 19.19
C ALA A 79 3.18 -14.41 18.55
N ILE A 80 1.94 -14.52 19.05
CA ILE A 80 0.81 -13.69 18.61
C ILE A 80 1.04 -12.24 19.05
N ASP A 81 1.49 -12.02 20.29
CA ASP A 81 1.82 -10.69 20.80
C ASP A 81 2.93 -10.04 19.97
N ALA A 82 4.00 -10.78 19.66
CA ALA A 82 5.08 -10.33 18.80
C ALA A 82 4.56 -9.91 17.41
N LEU A 83 3.75 -10.74 16.75
CA LEU A 83 3.13 -10.41 15.47
C LEU A 83 2.25 -9.15 15.56
N SER A 84 1.43 -9.03 16.61
CA SER A 84 0.52 -7.88 16.82
C SER A 84 1.24 -6.55 17.01
N SER A 85 2.50 -6.58 17.45
CA SER A 85 3.37 -5.40 17.58
C SER A 85 4.16 -5.08 16.30
N GLY A 86 4.18 -6.00 15.33
CA GLY A 86 4.97 -5.94 14.11
C GLY A 86 6.34 -6.62 14.20
N ALA A 87 6.66 -7.27 15.32
CA ALA A 87 7.91 -7.99 15.57
C ALA A 87 7.87 -9.42 15.00
N ALA A 88 7.73 -9.53 13.67
CA ALA A 88 7.61 -10.82 12.99
C ALA A 88 8.85 -11.71 13.14
N ASP A 89 10.03 -11.10 13.19
CA ASP A 89 11.32 -11.74 13.43
C ASP A 89 11.35 -12.51 14.77
N VAL A 90 10.84 -11.88 15.84
CA VAL A 90 10.75 -12.50 17.17
C VAL A 90 9.79 -13.70 17.15
N ALA A 91 8.62 -13.54 16.51
CA ALA A 91 7.65 -14.63 16.38
C ALA A 91 8.25 -15.80 15.59
N VAL A 92 8.88 -15.53 14.44
CA VAL A 92 9.51 -16.55 13.58
C VAL A 92 10.66 -17.26 14.29
N ALA A 93 11.52 -16.54 15.01
CA ALA A 93 12.60 -17.14 15.78
C ALA A 93 12.06 -18.15 16.81
N SER A 94 11.02 -17.76 17.58
CA SER A 94 10.41 -18.65 18.57
C SER A 94 9.78 -19.90 17.94
N LEU A 95 9.13 -19.74 16.79
CA LEU A 95 8.47 -20.84 16.08
C LEU A 95 9.45 -21.77 15.38
N ASN A 96 10.57 -21.26 14.83
CA ASN A 96 11.63 -22.10 14.29
C ASN A 96 12.22 -23.02 15.36
N THR A 97 12.39 -22.54 16.60
CA THR A 97 12.84 -23.38 17.71
C THR A 97 11.86 -24.53 17.97
N LEU A 98 10.55 -24.29 17.95
CA LEU A 98 9.55 -25.35 18.13
C LEU A 98 9.49 -26.32 16.93
N ALA A 99 9.54 -25.78 15.72
CA ALA A 99 9.55 -26.53 14.47
C ALA A 99 10.71 -27.54 14.39
N THR A 100 11.93 -27.09 14.74
CA THR A 100 13.13 -27.95 14.76
C THR A 100 13.02 -29.08 15.78
N GLN A 101 12.27 -28.88 16.87
CA GLN A 101 12.06 -29.88 17.91
C GLN A 101 11.01 -30.95 17.57
N GLY A 102 10.16 -30.75 16.57
CA GLY A 102 9.05 -31.68 16.40
C GLY A 102 7.75 -31.05 15.93
N ASP A 103 7.54 -29.78 16.26
CA ASP A 103 6.21 -29.21 16.36
C ASP A 103 5.61 -28.91 14.97
N ASN A 104 4.61 -29.71 14.59
CA ASN A 104 3.91 -29.56 13.33
C ASN A 104 3.04 -28.29 13.28
N ASP A 105 2.49 -27.85 14.42
CA ASP A 105 1.70 -26.62 14.49
C ASP A 105 2.60 -25.40 14.27
N ALA A 106 3.83 -25.44 14.79
CA ALA A 106 4.84 -24.41 14.52
C ALA A 106 5.24 -24.37 13.04
N ASN A 107 5.40 -25.52 12.38
CA ASN A 107 5.66 -25.59 10.93
C ASN A 107 4.54 -24.91 10.13
N VAL A 108 3.28 -25.22 10.43
CA VAL A 108 2.12 -24.63 9.77
C VAL A 108 2.04 -23.13 10.07
N ALA A 109 2.33 -22.70 11.30
CA ALA A 109 2.34 -21.30 11.68
C ALA A 109 3.39 -20.50 10.90
N LEU A 110 4.61 -21.03 10.76
CA LEU A 110 5.69 -20.41 9.98
C LEU A 110 5.27 -20.14 8.53
N VAL A 111 4.63 -21.10 7.86
CA VAL A 111 4.13 -20.92 6.49
C VAL A 111 3.06 -19.83 6.41
N ARG A 112 2.12 -19.81 7.37
CA ARG A 112 1.07 -18.76 7.43
C ARG A 112 1.68 -17.37 7.66
N ILE A 113 2.67 -17.27 8.54
CA ILE A 113 3.38 -16.01 8.81
C ILE A 113 4.19 -15.56 7.60
N GLN A 114 4.84 -16.48 6.88
CA GLN A 114 5.54 -16.15 5.63
C GLN A 114 4.58 -15.57 4.59
N HIS A 115 3.40 -16.16 4.41
CA HIS A 115 2.37 -15.61 3.53
C HIS A 115 1.89 -14.22 3.98
N TRP A 116 1.69 -14.02 5.28
CA TRP A 116 1.36 -12.70 5.81
C TRP A 116 2.48 -11.69 5.54
N CYS A 117 3.76 -12.04 5.76
CA CYS A 117 4.89 -11.18 5.45
C CYS A 117 4.99 -10.83 3.96
N ASN A 118 4.72 -11.79 3.06
CA ASN A 118 4.60 -11.50 1.63
C ASN A 118 3.47 -10.50 1.34
N GLY A 119 2.34 -10.61 2.04
CA GLY A 119 1.27 -9.62 2.04
C GLY A 119 1.75 -8.23 2.48
N VAL A 120 2.51 -8.14 3.57
CA VAL A 120 3.08 -6.90 4.08
C VAL A 120 4.00 -6.23 3.05
N PHE A 121 4.86 -7.00 2.37
CA PHE A 121 5.76 -6.47 1.32
C PHE A 121 5.04 -6.09 0.02
N SER A 122 4.02 -6.86 -0.37
CA SER A 122 3.21 -6.56 -1.56
C SER A 122 2.23 -5.41 -1.36
N SER A 123 1.93 -5.06 -0.10
CA SER A 123 1.06 -3.93 0.22
C SER A 123 1.75 -2.61 -0.14
N ARG A 124 1.17 -1.87 -1.10
CA ARG A 124 1.57 -0.50 -1.37
C ARG A 124 1.19 0.34 -0.14
N PRO A 125 2.14 1.02 0.53
CA PRO A 125 1.80 1.94 1.61
C PRO A 125 0.89 3.02 1.05
N ALA A 126 -0.34 3.06 1.55
CA ALA A 126 -1.26 4.13 1.23
C ALA A 126 -0.79 5.41 1.92
N ASP A 127 -0.90 6.55 1.25
CA ASP A 127 -0.56 7.86 1.84
C ASP A 127 -1.57 8.17 2.96
N PRO A 128 -1.14 8.17 4.24
CA PRO A 128 -2.04 8.43 5.37
C PRO A 128 -2.72 9.79 5.26
N GLN A 129 -2.01 10.82 4.80
CA GLN A 129 -2.56 12.17 4.71
C GLN A 129 -3.61 12.28 3.61
N ALA A 130 -3.37 11.66 2.44
CA ALA A 130 -4.37 11.59 1.39
C ALA A 130 -5.62 10.80 1.79
N GLN A 131 -5.50 9.81 2.68
CA GLN A 131 -6.66 9.07 3.20
C GLN A 131 -7.43 9.89 4.24
N ILE A 132 -6.74 10.54 5.18
CA ILE A 132 -7.34 11.39 6.21
C ILE A 132 -8.12 12.55 5.56
N ALA A 133 -7.57 13.16 4.50
CA ALA A 133 -8.23 14.24 3.76
C ALA A 133 -9.58 13.84 3.16
N LYS A 134 -9.83 12.54 2.91
CA LYS A 134 -11.09 12.01 2.37
C LYS A 134 -12.16 11.76 3.44
N LEU A 135 -11.82 11.86 4.74
CA LEU A 135 -12.75 11.54 5.85
C LEU A 135 -13.71 12.69 6.18
N SER A 136 -13.24 13.94 6.07
CA SER A 136 -13.96 15.13 6.51
C SER A 136 -15.35 15.36 5.89
N PRO A 137 -15.66 14.97 4.63
CA PRO A 137 -17.00 15.21 4.09
C PRO A 137 -18.05 14.16 4.48
N VAL A 138 -17.68 13.04 5.11
CA VAL A 138 -18.57 11.88 5.31
C VAL A 138 -18.87 11.60 6.78
N LEU A 139 -17.99 12.02 7.69
CA LEU A 139 -18.04 11.65 9.10
C LEU A 139 -18.20 12.87 10.00
N SER A 140 -18.86 12.69 11.15
CA SER A 140 -18.79 13.65 12.26
C SER A 140 -17.34 13.82 12.72
N ASP A 141 -16.97 15.00 13.21
CA ASP A 141 -15.60 15.34 13.61
C ASP A 141 -14.96 14.30 14.56
N GLU A 142 -15.70 13.80 15.55
CA GLU A 142 -15.22 12.75 16.47
C GLU A 142 -14.87 11.43 15.75
N ARG A 143 -15.75 10.99 14.84
CA ARG A 143 -15.54 9.77 14.04
C ARG A 143 -14.40 9.96 13.03
N ALA A 144 -14.27 11.16 12.46
CA ALA A 144 -13.16 11.50 11.57
C ALA A 144 -11.82 11.47 12.33
N ALA A 145 -11.76 12.02 13.54
CA ALA A 145 -10.57 11.99 14.40
C ALA A 145 -10.15 10.56 14.78
N LYS A 146 -11.12 9.70 15.14
CA LYS A 146 -10.88 8.27 15.42
C LYS A 146 -10.38 7.51 14.20
N ALA A 147 -11.04 7.67 13.05
CA ALA A 147 -10.64 7.03 11.81
C ALA A 147 -9.24 7.50 11.36
N ALA A 148 -8.94 8.79 11.46
CA ALA A 148 -7.62 9.33 11.19
C ALA A 148 -6.55 8.74 12.12
N GLY A 149 -6.87 8.58 13.40
CA GLY A 149 -6.01 7.89 14.38
C GLY A 149 -5.70 6.45 14.01
N VAL A 150 -6.70 5.70 13.54
CA VAL A 150 -6.52 4.32 13.07
C VAL A 150 -5.60 4.26 11.85
N ILE A 151 -5.81 5.14 10.86
CA ILE A 151 -4.96 5.22 9.67
C ILE A 151 -3.50 5.49 10.04
N GLN A 152 -3.26 6.38 11.00
CA GLN A 152 -1.91 6.66 11.49
C GLN A 152 -1.31 5.45 12.20
N ALA A 153 -2.05 4.82 13.12
CA ALA A 153 -1.59 3.63 13.85
C ALA A 153 -1.28 2.45 12.91
N GLU A 154 -2.08 2.28 11.85
CA GLU A 154 -1.82 1.32 10.78
C GLU A 154 -0.50 1.60 10.05
N GLY A 155 -0.25 2.85 9.67
CA GLY A 155 1.00 3.24 9.02
C GLY A 155 2.23 2.92 9.87
N GLU A 156 2.18 3.24 11.16
CA GLU A 156 3.24 2.93 12.12
C GLU A 156 3.43 1.42 12.29
N PHE A 157 2.34 0.66 12.40
CA PHE A 157 2.39 -0.79 12.48
C PHE A 157 2.99 -1.41 11.22
N LEU A 158 2.56 -1.00 10.02
CA LEU A 158 3.08 -1.53 8.75
C LEU A 158 4.56 -1.23 8.57
N SER A 159 5.03 -0.09 9.07
CA SER A 159 6.47 0.22 9.11
C SER A 159 7.24 -0.79 9.96
N ARG A 160 6.79 -1.06 11.19
CA ARG A 160 7.40 -2.07 12.07
C ARG A 160 7.29 -3.47 11.49
N ALA A 161 6.12 -3.86 10.99
CA ALA A 161 5.85 -5.16 10.39
C ALA A 161 6.76 -5.42 9.19
N ARG A 162 7.00 -4.42 8.32
CA ARG A 162 7.98 -4.54 7.23
C ARG A 162 9.39 -4.79 7.77
N GLY A 163 9.80 -4.04 8.80
CA GLY A 163 11.08 -4.23 9.47
C GLY A 163 11.22 -5.65 10.02
N GLY A 164 10.27 -6.09 10.85
CA GLY A 164 10.26 -7.43 11.42
C GLY A 164 10.22 -8.53 10.36
N CYS A 165 9.37 -8.39 9.33
CA CYS A 165 9.31 -9.36 8.23
C CYS A 165 10.60 -9.41 7.41
N SER A 166 11.34 -8.31 7.29
CA SER A 166 12.63 -8.28 6.58
C SER A 166 13.76 -8.93 7.38
N ALA A 167 13.66 -8.87 8.71
CA ALA A 167 14.62 -9.50 9.62
C ALA A 167 14.28 -10.97 9.93
N ALA A 168 13.06 -11.41 9.63
CA ALA A 168 12.61 -12.77 9.88
C ALA A 168 13.36 -13.80 9.02
N SER A 169 14.04 -14.74 9.66
CA SER A 169 14.72 -15.85 8.99
C SER A 169 13.88 -17.11 9.08
N PHE A 170 13.23 -17.51 7.99
CA PHE A 170 12.42 -18.74 7.93
C PHE A 170 13.35 -19.94 7.64
N ASP A 171 13.68 -20.72 8.66
CA ASP A 171 14.57 -21.88 8.52
C ASP A 171 13.79 -23.18 8.30
N TYR A 172 13.62 -23.52 7.03
CA TYR A 172 13.00 -24.79 6.62
C TYR A 172 14.00 -25.95 6.56
N ARG A 173 15.31 -25.72 6.71
CA ARG A 173 16.33 -26.77 6.56
C ARG A 173 16.27 -27.79 7.70
N GLY A 174 16.01 -27.34 8.93
CA GLY A 174 15.79 -28.23 10.07
C GLY A 174 14.57 -29.13 9.89
N ILE A 175 13.52 -28.61 9.25
CA ILE A 175 12.31 -29.36 8.92
C ILE A 175 12.61 -30.40 7.83
N GLU A 176 13.28 -29.98 6.75
CA GLU A 176 13.72 -30.90 5.69
C GLU A 176 14.63 -32.01 6.20
N ALA A 177 15.56 -31.71 7.11
CA ALA A 177 16.46 -32.71 7.69
C ALA A 177 15.68 -33.79 8.47
N ARG A 178 14.68 -33.40 9.25
CA ARG A 178 13.80 -34.36 9.94
C ARG A 178 12.95 -35.18 8.96
N LEU A 179 12.39 -34.55 7.94
CA LEU A 179 11.59 -35.27 6.93
C LEU A 179 12.43 -36.29 6.15
N ARG A 180 13.72 -36.04 5.95
CA ARG A 180 14.65 -37.02 5.34
C ARG A 180 15.03 -38.16 6.30
N ALA A 181 14.87 -37.97 7.60
CA ALA A 181 15.27 -38.95 8.63
C ALA A 181 14.10 -39.81 9.16
N ALA A 182 12.86 -39.50 8.77
CA ALA A 182 11.64 -40.23 9.12
C ALA A 182 11.27 -41.23 8.00
#